data_AF-A0A2S4YAY0-F1
#
_entry.id   AF-A0A2S4YAY0-F1
#
_cell.length_a   1.000
_cell.length_b   1.000
_cell.length_c   1.000
_cell.angle_alpha   90.00
_cell.angle_beta   90.00
_cell.angle_gamma   90.00
#
_symmetry.space_group_name_H-M   'P 1'
#
loop_
_entity.id
_entity.type
_entity.pdbx_description
1 polymer ?
#
loop_
_entity_poly.entity_id
_entity_poly.type
_entity_poly.pdbx_seq_one_letter_code
_entity_poly.pdbx_strand_id
1 'polypeptide(L)'
;MTEEIRKAYLLGAERAVHLLATEEVARRWDEESVLPGMTVGGLAGHLARSVLQVEWFLDGETVGTEPVSPVRYYARLVGTSAPDSALNVGVRARSEETAAAGPAAVAEQARAAWQRLAQRLGQEPADRRVAILHRPGEEMLLDGYLQTRCVELAVHLDDLALSVGAHCQTPEATLAMAVDVLVAAARDRHGDQAVLHALARRERDADQALRVL
;
A
#
# COMPACT_ATOMS: atom_id res chain seq x y z
N MET A 1 -9.17 2.31 18.27
CA MET A 1 -9.27 1.76 16.90
C MET A 1 -8.99 2.80 15.82
N THR A 2 -9.85 3.81 15.58
CA THR A 2 -9.61 4.86 14.54
C THR A 2 -8.29 5.61 14.73
N GLU A 3 -8.02 6.11 15.94
CA GLU A 3 -6.78 6.83 16.24
C GLU A 3 -5.53 5.95 16.04
N GLU A 4 -5.62 4.66 16.39
CA GLU A 4 -4.53 3.69 16.23
C GLU A 4 -4.25 3.41 14.75
N ILE A 5 -5.28 3.25 13.92
CA ILE A 5 -5.16 3.05 12.46
C ILE A 5 -4.50 4.26 11.81
N ARG A 6 -5.00 5.47 12.11
CA ARG A 6 -4.45 6.72 11.55
C ARG A 6 -3.00 6.93 11.97
N LYS A 7 -2.67 6.64 13.23
CA LYS A 7 -1.28 6.68 13.73
C LYS A 7 -0.38 5.65 13.04
N ALA A 8 -0.83 4.41 12.90
CA ALA A 8 -0.08 3.35 12.21
C ALA A 8 0.22 3.72 10.76
N TYR A 9 -0.76 4.30 10.05
CA TYR A 9 -0.54 4.83 8.71
C TYR A 9 0.49 5.97 8.69
N LEU A 10 0.36 6.97 9.57
CA LEU A 10 1.26 8.13 9.60
C LEU A 10 2.72 7.74 9.88
N LEU A 11 2.95 6.75 10.75
CA LEU A 11 4.29 6.20 11.01
C LEU A 11 4.89 5.54 9.76
N GLY A 12 4.10 4.71 9.06
CA GLY A 12 4.53 4.07 7.82
C GLY A 12 4.82 5.08 6.71
N ALA A 13 3.95 6.08 6.57
CA ALA A 13 4.10 7.16 5.59
C ALA A 13 5.34 8.01 5.88
N GLU A 14 5.62 8.34 7.15
CA GLU A 14 6.85 9.03 7.55
C GLU A 14 8.08 8.23 7.14
N ARG A 15 8.09 6.92 7.41
CA ARG A 15 9.20 6.03 7.02
C ARG A 15 9.40 6.01 5.51
N ALA A 16 8.32 5.97 4.73
CA ALA A 16 8.37 6.03 3.28
C ALA A 16 8.95 7.35 2.78
N VAL A 17 8.48 8.47 3.32
CA VAL A 17 9.02 9.81 2.99
C VAL A 17 10.51 9.91 3.27
N HIS A 18 10.98 9.36 4.39
CA HIS A 18 12.41 9.34 4.71
C HIS A 18 13.21 8.49 3.72
N LEU A 19 12.74 7.29 3.37
CA LEU A 19 13.42 6.41 2.42
C LEU A 19 13.47 7.04 1.01
N LEU A 20 12.37 7.63 0.53
CA LEU A 20 12.28 8.29 -0.77
C LEU A 20 13.28 9.45 -0.92
N ALA A 21 13.64 10.10 0.18
CA ALA A 21 14.56 11.24 0.20
C ALA A 21 16.05 10.85 0.31
N THR A 22 16.37 9.55 0.31
CA THR A 22 17.76 9.07 0.44
C THR A 22 18.56 9.22 -0.86
N GLU A 23 19.88 9.39 -0.72
CA GLU A 23 20.79 9.44 -1.88
C GLU A 23 20.86 8.08 -2.60
N GLU A 24 20.71 6.98 -1.86
CA GLU A 24 20.71 5.63 -2.40
C GLU A 24 19.57 5.42 -3.41
N VAL A 25 18.36 5.91 -3.10
CA VAL A 25 17.21 5.90 -4.01
C VAL A 25 17.47 6.81 -5.21
N ALA A 26 17.96 8.03 -5.00
CA ALA A 26 18.21 8.96 -6.09
C ALA A 26 19.28 8.45 -7.06
N ARG A 27 20.36 7.83 -6.55
CA ARG A 27 21.48 7.35 -7.37
C ARG A 27 21.11 6.16 -8.24
N ARG A 28 20.19 5.31 -7.80
CA ARG A 28 19.76 4.10 -8.53
C ARG A 28 18.44 4.27 -9.27
N TRP A 29 17.93 5.51 -9.41
CA TRP A 29 16.58 5.79 -9.89
C TRP A 29 16.21 5.04 -11.18
N ASP A 30 17.13 4.99 -12.15
CA ASP A 30 16.90 4.35 -13.45
C ASP A 30 17.31 2.86 -13.49
N GLU A 31 17.86 2.32 -12.40
CA GLU A 31 18.24 0.91 -12.29
C GLU A 31 17.01 0.02 -12.06
N GLU A 32 17.13 -1.27 -12.35
CA GLU A 32 16.08 -2.25 -12.06
C GLU A 32 15.91 -2.45 -10.54
N SER A 33 14.66 -2.49 -10.08
CA SER A 33 14.32 -2.78 -8.68
C SER A 33 14.28 -4.29 -8.40
N VAL A 34 14.00 -4.69 -7.15
CA VAL A 34 13.72 -6.09 -6.83
C VAL A 34 12.40 -6.61 -7.40
N LEU A 35 11.55 -5.72 -7.92
CA LEU A 35 10.33 -6.10 -8.63
C LEU A 35 10.61 -6.12 -10.14
N PRO A 36 10.61 -7.32 -10.78
CA PRO A 36 10.95 -7.44 -12.19
C PRO A 36 10.10 -6.54 -13.09
N GLY A 37 10.76 -5.80 -13.99
CA GLY A 37 10.08 -4.88 -14.91
C GLY A 37 9.63 -3.56 -14.27
N MET A 38 10.11 -3.22 -13.07
CA MET A 38 10.00 -1.89 -12.48
C MET A 38 11.39 -1.33 -12.17
N THR A 39 11.62 -0.07 -12.54
CA THR A 39 12.81 0.66 -12.09
C THR A 39 12.71 0.99 -10.61
N VAL A 40 13.82 1.34 -9.96
CA VAL A 40 13.82 1.89 -8.60
C VAL A 40 12.94 3.14 -8.53
N GLY A 41 13.00 4.01 -9.55
CA GLY A 41 12.16 5.20 -9.67
C GLY A 41 10.68 4.85 -9.78
N GLY A 42 10.33 3.86 -10.59
CA GLY A 42 8.98 3.32 -10.69
C GLY A 42 8.48 2.77 -9.36
N LEU A 43 9.29 1.99 -8.65
CA LEU A 43 8.94 1.47 -7.32
C LEU A 43 8.81 2.59 -6.28
N ALA A 44 9.70 3.58 -6.31
CA ALA A 44 9.64 4.77 -5.47
C ALA A 44 8.36 5.60 -5.76
N GLY A 45 8.01 5.76 -7.04
CA GLY A 45 6.74 6.35 -7.47
C GLY A 45 5.54 5.58 -6.94
N HIS A 46 5.56 4.25 -7.01
CA HIS A 46 4.51 3.39 -6.44
C HIS A 46 4.37 3.58 -4.92
N LEU A 47 5.50 3.55 -4.19
CA LEU A 47 5.52 3.78 -2.75
C LEU A 47 4.99 5.19 -2.39
N ALA A 48 5.42 6.23 -3.11
CA ALA A 48 4.96 7.60 -2.91
C ALA A 48 3.45 7.73 -3.09
N ARG A 49 2.86 7.02 -4.05
CA ARG A 49 1.40 6.99 -4.27
C ARG A 49 0.61 6.48 -3.07
N SER A 50 1.20 5.66 -2.20
CA SER A 50 0.56 5.25 -0.93
C SER A 50 0.34 6.42 0.03
N VAL A 51 1.07 7.52 -0.15
CA VAL A 51 0.89 8.79 0.57
C VAL A 51 0.06 9.78 -0.24
N LEU A 52 0.46 10.02 -1.50
CA LEU A 52 -0.14 11.05 -2.36
C LEU A 52 -1.64 10.84 -2.62
N GLN A 53 -2.09 9.59 -2.75
CA GLN A 53 -3.48 9.31 -3.08
C GLN A 53 -4.45 9.54 -1.92
N VAL A 54 -3.99 9.57 -0.67
CA VAL A 54 -4.89 9.68 0.48
C VAL A 54 -5.64 11.01 0.49
N GLU A 55 -4.94 12.12 0.28
CA GLU A 55 -5.59 13.44 0.16
C GLU A 55 -6.50 13.49 -1.07
N TRP A 56 -6.03 12.98 -2.21
CA TRP A 56 -6.80 12.97 -3.45
C TRP A 56 -8.16 12.25 -3.28
N PHE A 57 -8.18 11.11 -2.59
CA PHE A 57 -9.41 10.40 -2.28
C PHE A 57 -10.27 11.08 -1.20
N LEU A 58 -9.63 11.75 -0.23
CA LEU A 58 -10.35 12.53 0.78
C LEU A 58 -11.03 13.78 0.18
N ASP A 59 -10.50 14.33 -0.91
CA ASP A 59 -11.08 15.47 -1.62
C ASP A 59 -12.07 15.03 -2.72
N GLY A 60 -12.14 13.74 -3.00
CA GLY A 60 -13.06 13.16 -3.98
C GLY A 60 -14.51 13.06 -3.47
N GLU A 61 -15.43 12.96 -4.43
CA GLU A 61 -16.84 12.70 -4.15
C GLU A 61 -17.09 11.23 -3.77
N THR A 62 -18.06 11.02 -2.89
CA THR A 62 -18.55 9.72 -2.44
C THR A 62 -20.01 9.59 -2.86
N VAL A 63 -20.33 8.59 -3.69
CA VAL A 63 -21.65 8.35 -4.31
C VAL A 63 -22.21 6.93 -4.07
N GLY A 64 -21.49 6.09 -3.34
CA GLY A 64 -21.81 4.70 -3.06
C GLY A 64 -22.69 4.50 -1.82
N THR A 65 -23.12 3.26 -1.60
CA THR A 65 -24.07 2.90 -0.53
C THR A 65 -23.39 2.28 0.68
N GLU A 66 -22.88 1.05 0.55
CA GLU A 66 -22.28 0.29 1.64
C GLU A 66 -20.75 0.21 1.45
N PRO A 67 -19.96 0.68 2.44
CA PRO A 67 -18.51 0.59 2.37
C PRO A 67 -18.01 -0.86 2.36
N VAL A 68 -17.14 -1.19 1.40
CA VAL A 68 -16.42 -2.46 1.36
C VAL A 68 -15.30 -2.41 2.40
N SER A 69 -15.09 -3.51 3.14
CA SER A 69 -13.99 -3.60 4.10
C SER A 69 -12.63 -3.78 3.40
N PRO A 70 -11.50 -3.35 4.01
CA PRO A 70 -10.15 -3.61 3.46
C PRO A 70 -9.85 -5.11 3.31
N VAL A 71 -10.38 -5.93 4.21
CA VAL A 71 -10.29 -7.40 4.13
C VAL A 71 -10.95 -7.90 2.85
N ARG A 72 -12.20 -7.52 2.60
CA ARG A 72 -12.94 -7.93 1.41
C ARG A 72 -12.33 -7.36 0.14
N TYR A 73 -11.77 -6.15 0.23
CA TYR A 73 -11.05 -5.50 -0.86
C TYR A 73 -9.86 -6.35 -1.34
N TYR A 74 -9.00 -6.82 -0.43
CA TYR A 74 -7.88 -7.68 -0.79
C TYR A 74 -8.31 -9.11 -1.12
N ALA A 75 -9.27 -9.69 -0.39
CA ALA A 75 -9.75 -11.04 -0.66
C ALA A 75 -10.28 -11.23 -2.09
N ARG A 76 -10.91 -10.19 -2.65
CA ARG A 76 -11.41 -10.16 -4.04
C ARG A 76 -10.37 -9.77 -5.09
N LEU A 77 -9.17 -9.33 -4.68
CA LEU A 77 -8.13 -8.89 -5.61
C LEU A 77 -7.60 -10.09 -6.40
N VAL A 78 -7.59 -9.97 -7.72
CA VAL A 78 -7.14 -11.03 -8.66
C VAL A 78 -6.14 -10.46 -9.66
N GLY A 79 -5.34 -11.33 -10.27
CA GLY A 79 -4.37 -10.95 -11.30
C GLY A 79 -3.08 -10.33 -10.74
N THR A 80 -2.86 -10.38 -9.43
CA THR A 80 -1.65 -9.83 -8.79
C THR A 80 -0.40 -10.67 -9.11
N SER A 81 -0.54 -11.99 -9.29
CA SER A 81 0.58 -12.89 -9.54
C SER A 81 1.08 -12.95 -11.00
N ALA A 82 0.30 -12.45 -11.96
CA ALA A 82 0.65 -12.48 -13.39
C ALA A 82 1.28 -11.14 -13.80
N PRO A 83 2.57 -11.07 -14.18
CA PRO A 83 3.25 -9.80 -14.46
C PRO A 83 2.60 -8.97 -15.58
N ASP A 84 1.97 -9.63 -16.54
CA ASP A 84 1.30 -9.05 -17.71
C ASP A 84 -0.20 -8.79 -17.51
N SER A 85 -0.73 -9.03 -16.31
CA SER A 85 -2.14 -8.72 -16.01
C SER A 85 -2.41 -7.23 -16.21
N ALA A 86 -3.64 -6.89 -16.62
CA ALA A 86 -4.06 -5.50 -16.78
C ALA A 86 -3.88 -4.69 -15.47
N LEU A 87 -4.04 -5.33 -14.31
CA LEU A 87 -3.78 -4.73 -13.00
C LEU A 87 -2.31 -4.33 -12.87
N ASN A 88 -1.39 -5.27 -13.06
CA ASN A 88 0.05 -5.04 -12.88
C ASN A 88 0.62 -4.07 -13.92
N VAL A 89 0.16 -4.16 -15.18
CA VAL A 89 0.49 -3.18 -16.23
C VAL A 89 0.02 -1.77 -15.82
N GLY A 90 -1.21 -1.63 -15.36
CA GLY A 90 -1.77 -0.34 -14.94
C GLY A 90 -1.12 0.22 -13.67
N VAL A 91 -0.68 -0.63 -12.73
CA VAL A 91 0.13 -0.21 -11.58
C VAL A 91 1.46 0.35 -12.08
N ARG A 92 2.24 -0.41 -12.88
CA ARG A 92 3.53 0.05 -13.41
C ARG A 92 3.42 1.37 -14.15
N ALA A 93 2.45 1.51 -15.06
CA ALA A 93 2.28 2.74 -15.83
C ALA A 93 2.07 3.98 -14.95
N ARG A 94 1.18 3.91 -13.94
CA ARG A 94 0.91 5.03 -13.03
C ARG A 94 2.07 5.31 -12.07
N SER A 95 2.84 4.27 -11.73
CA SER A 95 4.03 4.38 -10.91
C SER A 95 5.15 5.10 -11.67
N GLU A 96 5.37 4.76 -12.94
CA GLU A 96 6.31 5.45 -13.83
C GLU A 96 5.87 6.90 -14.13
N GLU A 97 4.57 7.15 -14.32
CA GLU A 97 4.04 8.52 -14.46
C GLU A 97 4.38 9.39 -13.23
N THR A 98 4.28 8.81 -12.03
CA THR A 98 4.67 9.49 -10.80
C THR A 98 6.19 9.69 -10.75
N ALA A 99 6.97 8.67 -11.15
CA ALA A 99 8.43 8.68 -11.15
C ALA A 99 9.03 9.68 -12.15
N ALA A 100 8.31 10.00 -13.22
CA ALA A 100 8.74 10.95 -14.26
C ALA A 100 9.04 12.37 -13.73
N ALA A 101 8.52 12.73 -12.54
CA ALA A 101 8.86 13.97 -11.87
C ALA A 101 10.33 14.00 -11.36
N GLY A 102 10.97 12.84 -11.24
CA GLY A 102 12.34 12.67 -10.76
C GLY A 102 12.43 12.54 -9.23
N PRO A 103 13.57 12.04 -8.71
CA PRO A 103 13.73 11.62 -7.32
C PRO A 103 13.42 12.74 -6.32
N ALA A 104 13.99 13.93 -6.54
CA ALA A 104 13.82 15.06 -5.64
C ALA A 104 12.36 15.55 -5.59
N ALA A 105 11.69 15.61 -6.74
CA ALA A 105 10.30 16.07 -6.80
C ALA A 105 9.35 15.06 -6.16
N VAL A 106 9.53 13.76 -6.41
CA VAL A 106 8.72 12.70 -5.78
C VAL A 106 8.88 12.72 -4.26
N ALA A 107 10.13 12.83 -3.76
CA ALA A 107 10.39 12.90 -2.32
C ALA A 107 9.74 14.13 -1.67
N GLU A 108 9.84 15.30 -2.30
CA GLU A 108 9.24 16.54 -1.78
C GLU A 108 7.72 16.50 -1.80
N GLN A 109 7.10 16.01 -2.89
CA GLN A 109 5.66 15.85 -2.98
C GLN A 109 5.13 14.90 -1.90
N ALA A 110 5.78 13.75 -1.71
CA ALA A 110 5.41 12.79 -0.68
C ALA A 110 5.55 13.38 0.73
N ARG A 111 6.63 14.13 0.99
CA ARG A 111 6.85 14.82 2.26
C ARG A 111 5.76 15.85 2.55
N ALA A 112 5.43 16.69 1.57
CA ALA A 112 4.42 17.72 1.72
C ALA A 112 3.03 17.11 1.96
N ALA A 113 2.69 16.02 1.25
CA ALA A 113 1.44 15.29 1.45
C ALA A 113 1.37 14.66 2.85
N TRP A 114 2.45 14.01 3.31
CA TRP A 114 2.51 13.45 4.66
C TRP A 114 2.31 14.51 5.74
N GLN A 115 2.95 15.68 5.62
CA GLN A 115 2.79 16.77 6.60
C GLN A 115 1.35 17.27 6.68
N ARG A 116 0.67 17.42 5.54
CA ARG A 116 -0.75 17.81 5.52
C ARG A 116 -1.65 16.71 6.10
N LEU A 117 -1.43 15.45 5.75
CA LEU A 117 -2.16 14.32 6.30
C LEU A 117 -2.00 14.20 7.82
N ALA A 118 -0.80 14.44 8.35
CA ALA A 118 -0.54 14.43 9.78
C ALA A 118 -1.41 15.46 10.55
N GLN A 119 -1.76 16.58 9.92
CA GLN A 119 -2.65 17.60 10.49
C GLN A 119 -4.14 17.30 10.25
N ARG A 120 -4.47 16.79 9.05
CA ARG A 120 -5.85 16.58 8.59
C ARG A 120 -6.51 15.35 9.20
N LEU A 121 -5.79 14.22 9.26
CA LEU A 121 -6.41 12.94 9.59
C LEU A 121 -7.07 12.93 10.97
N GLY A 122 -6.56 13.66 11.96
CA GLY A 122 -7.22 13.75 13.28
C GLY A 122 -8.57 14.46 13.28
N GLN A 123 -8.87 15.23 12.23
CA GLN A 123 -10.07 16.06 12.12
C GLN A 123 -11.18 15.40 11.29
N GLU A 124 -10.86 14.36 10.51
CA GLU A 124 -11.83 13.62 9.72
C GLU A 124 -12.78 12.81 10.62
N PRO A 125 -14.08 12.77 10.36
CA PRO A 125 -15.02 11.99 11.17
C PRO A 125 -14.74 10.48 11.04
N ALA A 126 -15.18 9.70 12.02
CA ALA A 126 -14.93 8.25 12.05
C ALA A 126 -15.65 7.49 10.92
N ASP A 127 -16.76 8.03 10.42
CA ASP A 127 -17.55 7.49 9.32
C ASP A 127 -17.18 8.11 7.96
N ARG A 128 -16.07 8.88 7.88
CA ARG A 128 -15.57 9.43 6.62
C ARG A 128 -15.37 8.30 5.60
N ARG A 129 -15.86 8.51 4.38
CA ARG A 129 -15.74 7.56 3.26
C ARG A 129 -14.83 8.10 2.17
N VAL A 130 -14.28 7.18 1.39
CA VAL A 130 -13.50 7.44 0.18
C VAL A 130 -13.90 6.49 -0.93
N ALA A 131 -13.85 6.96 -2.18
CA ALA A 131 -14.12 6.13 -3.36
C ALA A 131 -13.00 5.12 -3.62
N ILE A 132 -13.30 4.03 -4.33
CA ILE A 132 -12.30 3.07 -4.83
C ILE A 132 -12.18 3.22 -6.36
N LEU A 133 -11.15 3.95 -6.82
CA LEU A 133 -11.08 4.42 -8.22
C LEU A 133 -11.19 3.31 -9.28
N HIS A 134 -10.55 2.15 -9.06
CA HIS A 134 -10.55 1.05 -10.02
C HIS A 134 -11.82 0.18 -9.94
N ARG A 135 -12.77 0.53 -9.06
CA ARG A 135 -14.08 -0.11 -8.90
C ARG A 135 -15.17 0.97 -8.75
N PRO A 136 -15.54 1.63 -9.86
CA PRO A 136 -16.55 2.69 -9.83
C PRO A 136 -17.82 2.26 -9.10
N GLY A 137 -18.27 3.06 -8.13
CA GLY A 137 -19.44 2.78 -7.30
C GLY A 137 -19.15 2.05 -5.99
N GLU A 138 -17.95 1.50 -5.78
CA GLU A 138 -17.52 1.01 -4.47
C GLU A 138 -16.86 2.11 -3.63
N GLU A 139 -17.11 2.07 -2.33
CA GLU A 139 -16.51 2.97 -1.33
C GLU A 139 -15.87 2.16 -0.20
N MET A 140 -15.04 2.83 0.59
CA MET A 140 -14.46 2.30 1.83
C MET A 140 -14.50 3.40 2.90
N LEU A 141 -14.59 3.01 4.17
CA LEU A 141 -14.29 3.94 5.26
C LEU A 141 -12.84 4.42 5.12
N LEU A 142 -12.56 5.69 5.43
CA LEU A 142 -11.21 6.25 5.41
C LEU A 142 -10.25 5.34 6.18
N ASP A 143 -10.62 4.95 7.39
CA ASP A 143 -9.76 4.11 8.22
C ASP A 143 -9.50 2.75 7.56
N GLY A 144 -10.50 2.16 6.91
CA GLY A 144 -10.31 0.96 6.10
C GLY A 144 -9.34 1.19 4.95
N TYR A 145 -9.45 2.33 4.27
CA TYR A 145 -8.54 2.68 3.18
C TYR A 145 -7.10 2.87 3.68
N LEU A 146 -6.91 3.50 4.84
CA LEU A 146 -5.61 3.64 5.49
C LEU A 146 -5.01 2.29 5.90
N GLN A 147 -5.82 1.30 6.29
CA GLN A 147 -5.36 -0.08 6.50
C GLN A 147 -4.82 -0.68 5.19
N THR A 148 -5.45 -0.42 4.04
CA THR A 148 -4.87 -0.84 2.74
C THR A 148 -3.55 -0.12 2.47
N ARG A 149 -3.44 1.16 2.81
CA ARG A 149 -2.17 1.90 2.65
C ARG A 149 -1.08 1.35 3.57
N CYS A 150 -1.42 0.88 4.77
CA CYS A 150 -0.45 0.20 5.65
C CYS A 150 0.13 -1.06 5.01
N VAL A 151 -0.70 -1.85 4.30
CA VAL A 151 -0.22 -3.02 3.52
C VAL A 151 0.76 -2.58 2.44
N GLU A 152 0.39 -1.62 1.60
CA GLU A 152 1.28 -1.12 0.52
C GLU A 152 2.58 -0.53 1.07
N LEU A 153 2.50 0.26 2.16
CA LEU A 153 3.68 0.83 2.82
C LEU A 153 4.57 -0.27 3.37
N ALA A 154 4.03 -1.26 4.08
CA ALA A 154 4.82 -2.33 4.69
C ALA A 154 5.56 -3.18 3.65
N VAL A 155 4.90 -3.53 2.55
CA VAL A 155 5.47 -4.34 1.46
C VAL A 155 6.52 -3.53 0.70
N HIS A 156 6.17 -2.34 0.22
CA HIS A 156 7.02 -1.61 -0.72
C HIS A 156 8.11 -0.77 -0.06
N LEU A 157 8.05 -0.55 1.26
CA LEU A 157 9.22 -0.10 2.03
C LEU A 157 10.35 -1.13 1.97
N ASP A 158 10.02 -2.41 2.15
CA ASP A 158 11.00 -3.49 2.12
C ASP A 158 11.54 -3.68 0.69
N ASP A 159 10.65 -3.72 -0.31
CA ASP A 159 11.06 -3.83 -1.72
C ASP A 159 12.02 -2.72 -2.14
N LEU A 160 11.71 -1.45 -1.80
CA LEU A 160 12.54 -0.32 -2.19
C LEU A 160 13.88 -0.34 -1.45
N ALA A 161 13.88 -0.66 -0.15
CA ALA A 161 15.09 -0.75 0.64
C ALA A 161 16.04 -1.84 0.11
N LEU A 162 15.50 -3.01 -0.23
CA LEU A 162 16.26 -4.09 -0.86
C LEU A 162 16.84 -3.67 -2.21
N SER A 163 16.06 -2.95 -3.02
CA SER A 163 16.48 -2.48 -4.35
C SER A 163 17.70 -1.55 -4.29
N VAL A 164 17.80 -0.75 -3.23
CA VAL A 164 18.87 0.24 -3.07
C VAL A 164 19.96 -0.19 -2.10
N GLY A 165 19.83 -1.37 -1.49
CA GLY A 165 20.75 -1.87 -0.47
C GLY A 165 20.72 -1.04 0.82
N ALA A 166 19.60 -0.40 1.11
CA ALA A 166 19.40 0.40 2.32
C ALA A 166 18.83 -0.46 3.45
N HIS A 167 19.10 -0.05 4.70
CA HIS A 167 18.43 -0.61 5.87
C HIS A 167 17.22 0.26 6.23
N CYS A 168 16.04 -0.25 5.93
CA CYS A 168 14.77 0.40 6.28
C CYS A 168 13.87 -0.63 6.95
N GLN A 169 13.40 -0.34 8.15
CA GLN A 169 12.43 -1.19 8.84
C GLN A 169 11.07 -0.52 8.85
N THR A 170 10.04 -1.27 8.45
CA THR A 170 8.65 -0.86 8.59
C THR A 170 8.31 -0.69 10.08
N PRO A 171 7.66 0.41 10.49
CA PRO A 171 7.26 0.61 11.88
C PRO A 171 6.34 -0.53 12.37
N GLU A 172 6.53 -0.97 13.60
CA GLU A 172 5.83 -2.14 14.17
C GLU A 172 4.31 -2.05 14.04
N ALA A 173 3.72 -0.89 14.36
CA ALA A 173 2.28 -0.68 14.26
C ALA A 173 1.76 -0.78 12.81
N THR A 174 2.53 -0.27 11.83
CA THR A 174 2.19 -0.38 10.40
C THR A 174 2.29 -1.84 9.94
N LEU A 175 3.35 -2.53 10.35
CA LEU A 175 3.59 -3.93 10.00
C LEU A 175 2.52 -4.85 10.57
N ALA A 176 2.19 -4.69 11.85
CA ALA A 176 1.13 -5.46 12.51
C ALA A 176 -0.21 -5.27 11.78
N MET A 177 -0.57 -4.02 11.44
CA MET A 177 -1.79 -3.72 10.68
C MET A 177 -1.80 -4.40 9.31
N ALA A 178 -0.66 -4.38 8.60
CA ALA A 178 -0.53 -5.02 7.30
C ALA A 178 -0.73 -6.54 7.40
N VAL A 179 -0.07 -7.18 8.37
CA VAL A 179 -0.20 -8.62 8.63
C VAL A 179 -1.63 -9.00 8.97
N ASP A 180 -2.30 -8.25 9.86
CA ASP A 180 -3.69 -8.51 10.26
C ASP A 180 -4.64 -8.45 9.05
N VAL A 181 -4.50 -7.43 8.20
CA VAL A 181 -5.30 -7.28 6.98
C VAL A 181 -5.06 -8.44 6.01
N LEU A 182 -3.80 -8.80 5.76
CA LEU A 182 -3.44 -9.88 4.83
C LEU A 182 -3.93 -11.24 5.35
N VAL A 183 -3.74 -11.56 6.63
CA VAL A 183 -4.23 -12.82 7.22
C VAL A 183 -5.76 -12.87 7.18
N ALA A 184 -6.46 -11.77 7.50
CA ALA A 184 -7.91 -11.72 7.39
C ALA A 184 -8.40 -11.87 5.94
N ALA A 185 -7.71 -11.28 4.97
CA ALA A 185 -8.02 -11.43 3.55
C ALA A 185 -7.79 -12.87 3.05
N ALA A 186 -6.71 -13.52 3.50
CA ALA A 186 -6.45 -14.93 3.24
C ALA A 186 -7.60 -15.82 3.77
N ARG A 187 -8.08 -15.54 4.99
CA ARG A 187 -9.20 -16.26 5.60
C ARG A 187 -10.50 -16.08 4.82
N ASP A 188 -10.81 -14.86 4.38
CA ASP A 188 -12.00 -14.58 3.55
C ASP A 188 -11.92 -15.25 2.16
N ARG A 189 -10.71 -15.31 1.58
CA ARG A 189 -10.48 -15.87 0.23
C ARG A 189 -10.42 -17.41 0.23
N HIS A 190 -9.74 -18.02 1.19
CA HIS A 190 -9.39 -19.45 1.19
C HIS A 190 -10.04 -20.26 2.33
N GLY A 191 -10.62 -19.60 3.33
CA GLY A 191 -11.19 -20.23 4.51
C GLY A 191 -10.16 -20.55 5.61
N ASP A 192 -10.65 -20.59 6.85
CA ASP A 192 -9.81 -20.71 8.05
C ASP A 192 -8.94 -22.00 8.08
N GLN A 193 -9.47 -23.11 7.56
CA GLN A 193 -8.74 -24.39 7.55
C GLN A 193 -7.50 -24.34 6.63
N ALA A 194 -7.63 -23.73 5.46
CA ALA A 194 -6.53 -23.60 4.50
C ALA A 194 -5.43 -22.67 5.07
N VAL A 195 -5.83 -21.56 5.68
CA VAL A 195 -4.91 -20.63 6.36
C VAL A 195 -4.19 -21.30 7.53
N LEU A 196 -4.90 -22.07 8.35
CA LEU A 196 -4.29 -22.82 9.46
C LEU A 196 -3.26 -23.84 8.95
N HIS A 197 -3.58 -24.57 7.88
CA HIS A 197 -2.63 -25.48 7.25
C HIS A 197 -1.37 -24.75 6.79
N ALA A 198 -1.52 -23.63 6.09
CA ALA A 198 -0.40 -22.84 5.59
C ALA A 198 0.48 -22.25 6.70
N LEU A 199 -0.12 -21.76 7.79
CA LEU A 199 0.61 -21.22 8.96
C LEU A 199 1.36 -22.30 9.75
N ALA A 200 0.75 -23.47 9.92
CA ALA A 200 1.32 -24.52 10.78
C ALA A 200 2.33 -25.41 10.05
N ARG A 201 2.08 -25.71 8.77
CA ARG A 201 2.83 -26.69 7.97
C ARG A 201 2.83 -26.32 6.49
N ARG A 202 3.91 -25.69 6.04
CA ARG A 202 4.06 -25.25 4.64
C ARG A 202 3.85 -26.40 3.64
N GLU A 203 4.18 -27.64 4.01
CA GLU A 203 3.95 -28.82 3.16
C GLU A 203 2.47 -29.16 2.93
N ARG A 204 1.55 -28.54 3.67
CA ARG A 204 0.08 -28.69 3.53
C ARG A 204 -0.58 -27.48 2.84
N ASP A 205 0.21 -26.48 2.44
CA ASP A 205 -0.28 -25.29 1.76
C ASP A 205 -0.49 -25.56 0.25
N ALA A 206 -1.45 -26.42 -0.06
CA ALA A 206 -1.76 -26.79 -1.45
C ALA A 206 -2.28 -25.60 -2.27
N ASP A 207 -2.97 -24.67 -1.61
CA ASP A 207 -3.69 -23.56 -2.25
C ASP A 207 -2.89 -22.24 -2.23
N GLN A 208 -1.68 -22.24 -1.66
CA GLN A 208 -0.91 -21.02 -1.38
C GLN A 208 -1.74 -19.99 -0.59
N ALA A 209 -2.43 -20.44 0.45
CA ALA A 209 -3.50 -19.70 1.13
C ALA A 209 -3.02 -18.38 1.77
N LEU A 210 -1.73 -18.25 2.07
CA LEU A 210 -1.13 -17.02 2.61
C LEU A 210 -0.67 -16.04 1.52
N ARG A 211 -0.73 -16.42 0.23
CA ARG A 211 -0.34 -15.56 -0.90
C ARG A 211 -1.52 -14.69 -1.34
N VAL A 212 -1.73 -13.61 -0.60
CA VAL A 212 -2.83 -12.66 -0.87
C VAL A 212 -2.51 -11.67 -1.99
N LEU A 213 -1.24 -11.26 -2.08
CA LEU A 213 -0.67 -10.39 -3.10
C LEU A 213 0.16 -11.21 -4.10
#